data_AF-A0A6I4KR83-F1
#
_entry.id   AF-A0A6I4KR83-F1
#
_cell.length_a   1.000
_cell.length_b   1.000
_cell.length_c   1.000
_cell.angle_alpha   90.00
_cell.angle_beta   90.00
_cell.angle_gamma   90.00
#
_symmetry.space_group_name_H-M   'P 1'
#
loop_
_entity.id
_entity.type
_entity.pdbx_description
1 polymer ?
#
loop_
_entity_poly.entity_id
_entity_poly.type
_entity_poly.pdbx_seq_one_letter_code
_entity_poly.pdbx_strand_id
1 'polypeptide(L)'
;MKAKHWILAAACFSLLPAVSQARDTTHFLPFDTAMQEALNAGRLDGSVKFYLAGNKPAGKVSVVRAGVTTSKKTNAFNKTDEAACSWALQSALIHLQKAAKAAGANAVVDIASNYKHVEYKDSQKYECHAGAVMAGVALKGSLANVK
;
A
#
# COMPACT_ATOMS: atom_id res chain seq x y z
N MET A 1 2.63 -44.63 -55.38
CA MET A 1 2.21 -43.30 -55.88
C MET A 1 0.73 -43.14 -55.56
N LYS A 2 0.18 -42.16 -54.86
CA LYS A 2 0.63 -40.91 -54.23
C LYS A 2 -0.26 -40.72 -52.98
N ALA A 3 0.34 -40.27 -51.89
CA ALA A 3 -0.35 -39.95 -50.66
C ALA A 3 -1.23 -38.69 -50.81
N LYS A 4 -2.34 -38.63 -50.09
CA LYS A 4 -3.01 -37.35 -49.78
C LYS A 4 -3.55 -37.38 -48.35
N HIS A 5 -2.63 -37.17 -47.43
CA HIS A 5 -2.86 -36.89 -46.01
C HIS A 5 -3.65 -35.59 -45.87
N TRP A 6 -4.95 -35.67 -45.57
CA TRP A 6 -5.78 -34.52 -45.20
C TRP A 6 -6.36 -34.70 -43.80
N ILE A 7 -5.51 -35.09 -42.86
CA ILE A 7 -5.72 -34.86 -41.42
C ILE A 7 -4.37 -34.36 -40.94
N LEU A 8 -4.24 -33.06 -40.67
CA LEU A 8 -3.19 -32.39 -39.88
C LEU A 8 -3.28 -30.89 -40.13
N ALA A 9 -4.27 -30.23 -39.53
CA ALA A 9 -4.29 -28.76 -39.39
C ALA A 9 -4.90 -28.35 -38.05
N ALA A 10 -4.65 -29.15 -37.01
CA ALA A 10 -5.07 -28.87 -35.64
C ALA A 10 -3.92 -29.15 -34.69
N ALA A 11 -2.91 -28.27 -34.66
CA ALA A 11 -1.95 -28.10 -33.57
C ALA A 11 -0.80 -27.20 -34.02
N CYS A 12 -0.81 -25.91 -33.67
CA CYS A 12 0.39 -25.10 -33.36
C CYS A 12 0.07 -23.63 -33.04
N PHE A 13 -0.85 -23.35 -32.11
CA PHE A 13 -0.96 -21.99 -31.53
C PHE A 13 -0.72 -21.95 -30.01
N SER A 14 -0.21 -23.04 -29.44
CA SER A 14 0.28 -23.07 -28.07
C SER A 14 1.78 -22.87 -28.08
N LEU A 15 2.28 -21.98 -27.20
CA LEU A 15 3.69 -21.74 -26.84
C LEU A 15 4.33 -20.43 -27.34
N LEU A 16 3.61 -19.30 -27.35
CA LEU A 16 4.30 -18.07 -26.94
C LEU A 16 4.37 -18.11 -25.41
N PRO A 17 5.55 -18.25 -24.79
CA PRO A 17 5.66 -18.00 -23.36
C PRO A 17 5.30 -16.53 -23.16
N ALA A 18 4.08 -16.28 -22.67
CA ALA A 18 3.77 -15.01 -22.07
C ALA A 18 4.79 -14.86 -20.93
N VAL A 19 5.75 -13.96 -21.12
CA VAL A 19 6.73 -13.63 -20.09
C VAL A 19 5.96 -13.07 -18.91
N SER A 20 5.58 -13.95 -17.98
CA SER A 20 5.02 -13.56 -16.70
C SER A 20 6.17 -12.97 -15.90
N GLN A 21 6.41 -11.67 -16.11
CA GLN A 21 7.38 -10.91 -15.33
C GLN A 21 6.78 -10.71 -13.94
N ALA A 22 7.02 -11.67 -13.06
CA ALA A 22 6.72 -11.59 -11.64
C ALA A 22 7.72 -10.63 -10.97
N ARG A 23 7.65 -9.34 -11.33
CA ARG A 23 8.43 -8.29 -10.69
C ARG A 23 7.80 -7.88 -9.37
N ASP A 24 8.64 -7.51 -8.42
CA ASP A 24 8.25 -6.90 -7.14
C ASP A 24 9.32 -5.87 -6.77
N THR A 25 9.11 -4.63 -7.20
CA THR A 25 10.07 -3.53 -6.97
C THR A 25 9.75 -2.86 -5.64
N THR A 26 10.74 -2.84 -4.74
CA THR A 26 10.61 -2.10 -3.47
C THR A 26 10.90 -0.61 -3.68
N HIS A 27 9.99 0.22 -3.18
CA HIS A 27 10.08 1.67 -3.24
C HIS A 27 10.00 2.27 -1.84
N PHE A 28 10.83 3.28 -1.56
CA PHE A 28 10.76 4.09 -0.34
C PHE A 28 10.37 5.52 -0.72
N LEU A 29 9.09 5.83 -0.60
CA LEU A 29 8.50 7.06 -1.13
C LEU A 29 8.11 8.02 0.00
N PRO A 30 8.06 9.34 -0.26
CA PRO A 30 7.62 10.33 0.73
C PRO A 30 6.18 10.07 1.18
N PHE A 31 5.98 9.91 2.49
CA PHE A 31 4.67 9.66 3.09
C PHE A 31 3.74 10.87 2.99
N ASP A 32 4.28 12.05 3.26
CA ASP A 32 3.50 13.29 3.32
C ASP A 32 2.83 13.60 1.98
N THR A 33 3.50 13.36 0.85
CA THR A 33 2.93 13.61 -0.48
C THR A 33 1.61 12.87 -0.68
N ALA A 34 1.59 11.55 -0.46
CA ALA A 34 0.38 10.75 -0.62
C ALA A 34 -0.69 11.03 0.46
N MET A 35 -0.27 11.36 1.69
CA MET A 35 -1.21 11.79 2.74
C MET A 35 -1.91 13.10 2.37
N GLN A 36 -1.16 14.10 1.89
CA GLN A 36 -1.71 15.39 1.46
C GLN A 36 -2.62 15.21 0.23
N GLU A 37 -2.24 14.37 -0.73
CA GLU A 37 -3.14 14.02 -1.85
C GLU A 37 -4.47 13.44 -1.36
N ALA A 38 -4.46 12.57 -0.34
CA ALA A 38 -5.68 12.00 0.21
C ALA A 38 -6.54 13.02 0.97
N LEU A 39 -5.91 13.96 1.68
CA LEU A 39 -6.60 15.08 2.34
C LEU A 39 -7.25 16.00 1.30
N ASN A 40 -6.49 16.40 0.28
CA ASN A 40 -6.96 17.28 -0.80
C ASN A 40 -8.09 16.64 -1.62
N ALA A 41 -8.04 15.32 -1.80
CA ALA A 41 -9.09 14.55 -2.47
C ALA A 41 -10.31 14.24 -1.56
N GLY A 42 -10.33 14.69 -0.31
CA GLY A 42 -11.42 14.45 0.64
C GLY A 42 -11.56 13.00 1.10
N ARG A 43 -10.55 12.15 0.88
CA ARG A 43 -10.53 10.73 1.28
C ARG A 43 -10.18 10.58 2.76
N LEU A 44 -9.29 11.46 3.22
CA LEU A 44 -9.04 11.70 4.64
C LEU A 44 -9.75 13.00 5.01
N ASP A 45 -10.48 12.99 6.12
CA ASP A 45 -11.28 14.15 6.53
C ASP A 45 -10.56 15.04 7.56
N GLY A 46 -9.28 14.78 7.79
CA GLY A 46 -8.43 15.56 8.69
C GLY A 46 -8.72 15.39 10.18
N SER A 47 -9.75 14.63 10.58
CA SER A 47 -10.11 14.36 11.98
C SER A 47 -9.12 13.43 12.69
N VAL A 48 -8.43 12.58 11.92
CA VAL A 48 -7.37 11.69 12.41
C VAL A 48 -6.04 12.16 11.85
N LYS A 49 -5.08 12.41 12.73
CA LYS A 49 -3.71 12.78 12.34
C LYS A 49 -2.82 11.53 12.26
N PHE A 50 -1.88 11.52 11.32
CA PHE A 50 -0.98 10.38 11.11
C PHE A 50 0.46 10.80 11.39
N TYR A 51 1.17 9.99 12.17
CA TYR A 51 2.56 10.25 12.54
C TYR A 51 3.40 9.00 12.32
N LEU A 52 4.37 9.12 11.40
CA LEU A 52 5.41 8.10 11.20
C LEU A 52 6.27 7.92 12.45
N ALA A 53 6.81 6.71 12.61
CA ALA A 53 7.78 6.41 13.65
C ALA A 53 8.96 7.40 13.58
N GLY A 54 9.28 8.03 14.69
CA GLY A 54 10.26 9.13 14.77
C GLY A 54 9.63 10.53 14.79
N ASN A 55 8.39 10.69 14.31
CA ASN A 55 7.64 11.93 14.42
C ASN A 55 6.70 11.88 15.62
N LYS A 56 6.93 12.75 16.61
CA LYS A 56 6.08 12.83 17.79
C LYS A 56 5.04 13.94 17.62
N PRO A 57 3.76 13.69 17.95
CA PRO A 57 2.77 14.76 18.03
C PRO A 57 3.18 15.80 19.07
N ALA A 58 2.85 17.07 18.81
CA ALA A 58 2.90 18.10 19.84
C ALA A 58 1.74 17.87 20.81
N GLY A 59 2.04 17.30 21.99
CA GLY A 59 1.02 17.03 23.00
C GLY A 59 1.24 15.72 23.75
N LYS A 60 0.36 15.44 24.72
CA LYS A 60 0.39 14.18 25.46
C LYS A 60 -0.27 13.09 24.63
N VAL A 61 0.50 12.06 24.28
CA VAL A 61 0.02 10.89 23.55
C VAL A 61 -0.51 9.84 24.53
N SER A 62 -1.77 9.46 24.39
CA SER A 62 -2.39 8.34 25.12
C SER A 62 -2.79 7.27 24.13
N VAL A 63 -2.04 6.16 24.09
CA VAL A 63 -2.34 5.03 23.20
C VAL A 63 -3.62 4.34 23.66
N VAL A 64 -4.59 4.23 22.74
CA VAL A 64 -5.85 3.51 22.95
C VAL A 64 -5.71 2.05 22.53
N ARG A 65 -5.02 1.80 21.41
CA ARG A 65 -4.77 0.45 20.90
C ARG A 65 -3.49 0.41 20.09
N ALA A 66 -2.52 -0.39 20.53
CA ALA A 66 -1.24 -0.56 19.85
C ALA A 66 -1.29 -1.65 18.78
N GLY A 67 -0.36 -1.59 17.82
CA GLY A 67 -0.08 -2.68 16.89
C GLY A 67 -1.17 -2.95 15.86
N VAL A 68 -1.97 -1.94 15.49
CA VAL A 68 -2.97 -2.06 14.44
C VAL A 68 -2.26 -2.13 13.09
N THR A 69 -2.50 -3.21 12.35
CA THR A 69 -1.91 -3.46 11.04
C THR A 69 -2.91 -3.27 9.92
N THR A 70 -2.41 -2.86 8.75
CA THR A 70 -3.17 -2.82 7.49
C THR A 70 -2.27 -3.28 6.35
N SER A 71 -2.83 -3.98 5.38
CA SER A 71 -2.18 -4.30 4.11
C SER A 71 -3.18 -4.02 3.00
N LYS A 72 -2.84 -3.10 2.11
CA LYS A 72 -3.70 -2.69 1.00
C LYS A 72 -2.95 -2.86 -0.30
N LYS A 73 -3.68 -3.34 -1.31
CA LYS A 73 -3.19 -3.50 -2.67
C LYS A 73 -4.09 -2.73 -3.62
N THR A 74 -3.52 -2.27 -4.72
CA THR A 74 -4.24 -1.60 -5.81
C THR A 74 -3.74 -2.10 -7.15
N ASN A 75 -4.54 -1.86 -8.19
CA ASN A 75 -4.12 -2.10 -9.57
C ASN A 75 -2.98 -1.14 -9.95
N ALA A 76 -1.86 -1.70 -10.39
CA ALA A 76 -0.70 -0.98 -10.91
C ALA A 76 -0.63 -1.01 -12.45
N PHE A 77 -1.54 -1.75 -13.09
CA PHE A 77 -1.56 -1.90 -14.54
C PHE A 77 -1.74 -0.54 -15.22
N ASN A 78 -0.85 -0.24 -16.17
CA ASN A 78 -0.84 1.02 -16.90
C ASN A 78 -0.75 2.27 -15.98
N LYS A 79 -0.01 2.15 -14.86
CA LYS A 79 0.33 3.26 -13.95
C LYS A 79 1.83 3.25 -13.68
N THR A 80 2.36 4.40 -13.26
CA THR A 80 3.71 4.40 -12.67
C THR A 80 3.67 3.74 -11.30
N ASP A 81 4.81 3.22 -10.85
CA ASP A 81 4.90 2.57 -9.54
C ASP A 81 4.56 3.57 -8.43
N GLU A 82 5.02 4.82 -8.53
CA GLU A 82 4.76 5.87 -7.55
C GLU A 82 3.26 6.18 -7.44
N ALA A 83 2.56 6.26 -8.58
CA ALA A 83 1.12 6.52 -8.60
C ALA A 83 0.34 5.34 -7.99
N ALA A 84 0.74 4.11 -8.29
CA ALA A 84 0.12 2.92 -7.71
C ALA A 84 0.41 2.81 -6.19
N CYS A 85 1.65 3.11 -5.77
CA CYS A 85 2.06 3.15 -4.38
C CYS A 85 1.34 4.23 -3.58
N SER A 86 1.19 5.44 -4.14
CA SER A 86 0.39 6.51 -3.52
C SER A 86 -1.04 6.00 -3.28
N TRP A 87 -1.70 5.45 -4.29
CA TRP A 87 -3.05 4.88 -4.13
C TRP A 87 -3.16 3.80 -3.05
N ALA A 88 -2.17 2.90 -2.97
CA ALA A 88 -2.12 1.87 -1.95
C ALA A 88 -1.93 2.46 -0.54
N LEU A 89 -1.05 3.46 -0.39
CA LEU A 89 -0.85 4.17 0.86
C LEU A 89 -2.12 4.90 1.31
N GLN A 90 -2.77 5.66 0.41
CA GLN A 90 -4.02 6.35 0.73
C GLN A 90 -5.10 5.37 1.21
N SER A 91 -5.21 4.20 0.57
CA SER A 91 -6.12 3.13 1.00
C SER A 91 -5.79 2.60 2.40
N ALA A 92 -4.51 2.51 2.74
CA ALA A 92 -4.06 2.11 4.07
C ALA A 92 -4.39 3.17 5.13
N LEU A 93 -4.20 4.47 4.81
CA LEU A 93 -4.54 5.59 5.68
C LEU A 93 -6.05 5.67 5.94
N ILE A 94 -6.89 5.47 4.92
CA ILE A 94 -8.36 5.43 5.09
C ILE A 94 -8.76 4.31 6.06
N HIS A 95 -8.13 3.14 5.95
CA HIS A 95 -8.39 2.03 6.86
C HIS A 95 -7.99 2.37 8.30
N LEU A 96 -6.82 2.97 8.49
CA LEU A 96 -6.33 3.41 9.79
C LEU A 96 -7.20 4.54 10.39
N GLN A 97 -7.70 5.49 9.58
CA GLN A 97 -8.67 6.51 10.01
C GLN A 97 -9.94 5.86 10.54
N LYS A 98 -10.51 4.91 9.80
CA LYS A 98 -11.71 4.17 10.23
C LYS A 98 -11.46 3.43 11.54
N ALA A 99 -10.31 2.78 11.67
CA ALA A 99 -9.92 2.07 12.89
C ALA A 99 -9.72 3.01 14.09
N ALA A 100 -9.09 4.17 13.88
CA ALA A 100 -8.91 5.20 14.91
C ALA A 100 -10.26 5.71 15.41
N LYS A 101 -11.15 6.10 14.50
CA LYS A 101 -12.49 6.58 14.83
C LYS A 101 -13.32 5.55 15.58
N ALA A 102 -13.31 4.29 15.12
CA ALA A 102 -14.02 3.20 15.77
C ALA A 102 -13.53 2.95 17.21
N ALA A 103 -12.26 3.28 17.49
CA ALA A 103 -11.67 3.18 18.83
C ALA A 103 -11.77 4.48 19.65
N GLY A 104 -12.39 5.56 19.14
CA GLY A 104 -12.42 6.86 19.81
C GLY A 104 -11.05 7.54 19.90
N ALA A 105 -10.16 7.27 18.93
CA ALA A 105 -8.84 7.87 18.81
C ALA A 105 -8.82 8.97 17.74
N ASN A 106 -8.06 10.04 17.97
CA ASN A 106 -7.89 11.17 17.04
C ASN A 106 -6.53 11.16 16.29
N ALA A 107 -5.69 10.16 16.54
CA ALA A 107 -4.40 10.02 15.89
C ALA A 107 -4.02 8.56 15.67
N VAL A 108 -3.14 8.34 14.70
CA VAL A 108 -2.37 7.12 14.52
C VAL A 108 -0.89 7.49 14.60
N VAL A 109 -0.22 6.98 15.61
CA VAL A 109 1.18 7.26 15.93
C VAL A 109 2.05 6.03 15.75
N ASP A 110 3.37 6.23 15.77
CA ASP A 110 4.37 5.16 15.60
C ASP A 110 4.14 4.34 14.32
N ILE A 111 3.72 5.00 13.24
CA ILE A 111 3.45 4.32 11.97
C ILE A 111 4.77 3.84 11.37
N ALA A 112 4.85 2.55 11.14
CA ALA A 112 5.94 1.89 10.43
C ALA A 112 5.38 1.13 9.23
N SER A 113 6.16 1.01 8.17
CA SER A 113 5.89 0.01 7.15
C SER A 113 6.12 -1.38 7.73
N ASN A 114 5.32 -2.35 7.30
CA ASN A 114 5.28 -3.70 7.88
C ASN A 114 5.12 -4.77 6.80
N TYR A 115 5.89 -4.65 5.72
CA TYR A 115 5.84 -5.62 4.63
C TYR A 115 6.33 -6.98 5.12
N LYS A 116 5.54 -8.04 4.86
CA LYS A 116 5.82 -9.41 5.34
C LYS A 116 6.16 -9.49 6.85
N HIS A 117 5.54 -8.63 7.66
CA HIS A 117 5.79 -8.53 9.11
C HIS A 117 7.19 -8.07 9.51
N VAL A 118 7.94 -7.46 8.59
CA VAL A 118 9.23 -6.82 8.86
C VAL A 118 8.99 -5.31 8.97
N GLU A 119 9.32 -4.74 10.12
CA GLU A 119 9.12 -3.31 10.36
C GLU A 119 10.22 -2.48 9.68
N TYR A 120 9.81 -1.59 8.78
CA TYR A 120 10.63 -0.48 8.28
C TYR A 120 10.15 0.82 8.92
N LYS A 121 11.06 1.46 9.67
CA LYS A 121 10.80 2.71 10.39
C LYS A 121 11.63 3.83 9.78
N ASP A 122 10.92 4.85 9.33
CA ASP A 122 11.50 6.06 8.75
C ASP A 122 10.55 7.21 9.07
N SER A 123 11.10 8.38 9.40
CA SER A 123 10.30 9.54 9.79
C SER A 123 9.69 10.29 8.60
N GLN A 124 10.01 9.92 7.37
CA GLN A 124 9.57 10.62 6.16
C GLN A 124 9.06 9.68 5.07
N LYS A 125 9.54 8.44 5.03
CA LYS A 125 9.25 7.50 3.93
C LYS A 125 8.41 6.32 4.37
N TYR A 126 7.64 5.79 3.43
CA TYR A 126 6.97 4.50 3.55
C TYR A 126 7.51 3.53 2.50
N GLU A 127 7.51 2.25 2.86
CA GLU A 127 7.81 1.13 1.98
C GLU A 127 6.57 0.74 1.17
N CYS A 128 6.75 0.60 -0.14
CA CYS A 128 5.79 0.06 -1.09
C CYS A 128 6.43 -1.02 -1.95
N HIS A 129 5.63 -1.99 -2.37
CA HIS A 129 6.03 -3.09 -3.24
C HIS A 129 5.19 -3.04 -4.51
N ALA A 130 5.81 -2.76 -5.66
CA ALA A 130 5.15 -2.54 -6.93
C ALA A 130 5.51 -3.64 -7.94
N GLY A 131 4.50 -4.42 -8.33
CA GLY A 131 4.58 -5.44 -9.36
C GLY A 131 3.97 -5.01 -10.68
N ALA A 132 3.95 -5.92 -11.67
CA ALA A 132 3.43 -5.64 -13.01
C ALA A 132 1.90 -5.36 -13.02
N VAL A 133 1.15 -5.97 -12.10
CA VAL A 133 -0.31 -5.87 -12.05
C VAL A 133 -0.80 -5.19 -10.78
N MET A 134 -0.06 -5.31 -9.68
CA MET A 134 -0.48 -4.85 -8.36
C MET A 134 0.66 -4.12 -7.66
N ALA A 135 0.32 -3.06 -6.92
CA ALA A 135 1.19 -2.45 -5.93
C ALA A 135 0.56 -2.57 -4.55
N GLY A 136 1.38 -2.60 -3.49
CA GLY A 136 0.89 -2.78 -2.13
C GLY A 136 1.72 -2.04 -1.08
N VAL A 137 1.01 -1.60 -0.04
CA VAL A 137 1.57 -0.96 1.15
C VAL A 137 1.02 -1.68 2.37
N ALA A 138 1.92 -2.04 3.29
CA ALA A 138 1.58 -2.60 4.58
C ALA A 138 2.09 -1.66 5.67
N LEU A 139 1.22 -1.27 6.59
CA LEU A 139 1.55 -0.40 7.72
C LEU A 139 1.17 -1.08 9.04
N LYS A 140 1.89 -0.70 10.09
CA LYS A 140 1.58 -0.97 11.49
C LYS A 140 1.66 0.34 12.26
N GLY A 141 0.72 0.58 13.16
CA GLY A 141 0.73 1.78 14.00
C GLY A 141 -0.14 1.64 15.24
N SER A 142 -0.11 2.67 16.08
CA SER A 142 -0.86 2.72 17.33
C SER A 142 -1.94 3.79 17.25
N LEU A 143 -3.17 3.42 17.56
CA LEU A 143 -4.28 4.37 17.68
C LEU A 143 -4.13 5.11 19.00
N ALA A 144 -4.14 6.43 18.96
CA ALA A 144 -3.90 7.27 20.13
C ALA A 144 -4.81 8.49 20.18
N ASN A 145 -4.97 9.01 21.39
CA ASN A 145 -5.49 10.35 21.62
C ASN A 145 -4.33 11.29 21.91
N VAL A 146 -4.23 12.36 21.13
CA VAL A 146 -3.29 13.47 21.34
C VAL A 146 -4.08 14.63 21.93
N LYS A 147 -3.60 15.14 23.07
CA LYS A 147 -4.13 16.31 23.78
C LYS A 147 -3.15 17.47 23.71
#